data_AF-A0AA91BZI5-F1
#
_entry.id   AF-A0AA91BZI5-F1
#
_cell.length_a   1.000
_cell.length_b   1.000
_cell.length_c   1.000
_cell.angle_alpha   90.00
_cell.angle_beta   90.00
_cell.angle_gamma   90.00
#
_symmetry.space_group_name_H-M   'P 1'
#
loop_
_entity.id
_entity.type
_entity.pdbx_description
1 polymer ?
#
loop_
_entity_poly.entity_id
_entity_poly.type
_entity_poly.pdbx_seq_one_letter_code
_entity_poly.pdbx_strand_id
1 'polypeptide(L)'
;MVSQPAGATLNAMADSKNTPQHGNKPHTLLRRLLGGFATSAVQTDEVAFVSDPTAEREQVLAKMRAFNGEPYFQIADEKLGLLSVFDDLKYDRADVEMISPAMRKHVVTKLGPLGFRQISGTVLEHVKADMRVHIPKFHALGASSFDITRYTDKRAQDYCLLTPTQVACQFIDHYVLDDAVQRIEALVKKHPINLLKLADYLEGKPKHRAFREVLGHIKLKQRIAVESEPLCRRRSLG
;
A
#
# COMPACT_ATOMS: atom_id res chain seq x y z
N MET A 1 -51.47 47.60 -7.64
CA MET A 1 -51.29 47.70 -9.11
C MET A 1 -50.08 46.83 -9.43
N VAL A 2 -50.15 45.71 -10.17
CA VAL A 2 -50.79 45.47 -11.50
C VAL A 2 -50.03 46.31 -12.55
N SER A 3 -49.35 45.73 -13.56
CA SER A 3 -49.70 44.51 -14.32
C SER A 3 -48.52 43.58 -14.69
N GLN A 4 -48.79 42.27 -14.80
CA GLN A 4 -48.44 41.48 -16.00
C GLN A 4 -49.67 41.48 -16.92
N PRO A 5 -49.52 41.49 -18.26
CA PRO A 5 -49.61 40.25 -19.08
C PRO A 5 -48.71 40.33 -20.36
N ALA A 6 -48.73 39.45 -21.37
CA ALA A 6 -48.90 37.99 -21.50
C ALA A 6 -48.35 37.59 -22.90
N GLY A 7 -48.14 36.30 -23.20
CA GLY A 7 -47.67 35.87 -24.53
C GLY A 7 -47.49 34.35 -24.70
N ALA A 8 -48.58 33.65 -25.02
CA ALA A 8 -48.54 32.27 -25.55
C ALA A 8 -48.17 32.32 -27.08
N THR A 9 -47.90 31.23 -27.81
CA THR A 9 -48.63 29.94 -27.86
C THR A 9 -47.78 28.82 -28.49
N LEU A 10 -48.24 27.58 -28.34
CA LEU A 10 -47.70 26.33 -28.88
C LEU A 10 -47.67 26.26 -30.43
N ASN A 11 -46.86 25.35 -30.97
CA ASN A 11 -47.31 24.46 -32.06
C ASN A 11 -46.48 23.15 -32.12
N ALA A 12 -47.06 22.07 -32.67
CA ALA A 12 -46.42 20.75 -32.75
C ALA A 12 -46.96 19.90 -33.92
N MET A 13 -46.09 19.11 -34.57
CA MET A 13 -46.32 17.98 -35.50
C MET A 13 -44.97 17.21 -35.63
N ALA A 14 -44.87 15.87 -35.60
CA ALA A 14 -45.26 14.85 -36.61
C ALA A 14 -44.43 14.95 -37.91
N ASP A 15 -43.92 13.90 -38.57
CA ASP A 15 -43.86 12.42 -38.34
C ASP A 15 -42.48 11.93 -38.96
N SER A 16 -42.06 10.67 -39.20
CA SER A 16 -42.72 9.36 -39.26
C SER A 16 -41.74 8.16 -39.08
N LYS A 17 -42.26 6.97 -39.40
CA LYS A 17 -41.76 5.59 -39.29
C LYS A 17 -40.61 5.24 -40.26
N ASN A 18 -39.76 4.26 -39.89
CA ASN A 18 -39.81 2.91 -40.54
C ASN A 18 -38.85 1.85 -39.97
N THR A 19 -39.34 0.61 -39.95
CA THR A 19 -38.68 -0.71 -39.90
C THR A 19 -39.53 -1.62 -40.83
N PRO A 20 -39.12 -2.82 -41.32
CA PRO A 20 -38.66 -3.95 -40.48
C PRO A 20 -37.80 -5.04 -41.19
N GLN A 21 -37.69 -6.24 -40.57
CA GLN A 21 -37.46 -7.58 -41.17
C GLN A 21 -36.09 -7.88 -41.83
N HIS A 22 -35.62 -9.13 -42.00
CA HIS A 22 -35.99 -10.45 -41.44
C HIS A 22 -34.77 -11.41 -41.49
N GLY A 23 -34.81 -12.53 -40.76
CA GLY A 23 -33.84 -13.64 -40.90
C GLY A 23 -34.09 -14.74 -39.87
N ASN A 24 -34.21 -16.01 -40.29
CA ASN A 24 -34.70 -17.10 -39.44
C ASN A 24 -33.77 -18.35 -39.45
N LYS A 25 -34.04 -19.26 -38.49
CA LYS A 25 -33.36 -20.55 -38.20
C LYS A 25 -33.56 -21.60 -39.34
N PRO A 26 -33.00 -22.85 -39.34
CA PRO A 26 -32.43 -23.63 -38.22
C PRO A 26 -31.22 -24.58 -38.51
N HIS A 27 -30.97 -25.51 -37.59
CA HIS A 27 -29.90 -26.54 -37.58
C HIS A 27 -30.05 -27.67 -38.62
N THR A 28 -28.96 -28.38 -38.89
CA THR A 28 -28.95 -29.83 -39.24
C THR A 28 -27.89 -30.57 -38.41
N LEU A 29 -28.02 -31.90 -38.30
CA LEU A 29 -27.30 -32.77 -37.36
C LEU A 29 -26.44 -33.83 -38.07
N LEU A 30 -25.40 -34.29 -37.34
CA LEU A 30 -24.77 -35.62 -37.42
C LEU A 30 -24.33 -36.18 -38.79
N ARG A 31 -23.01 -36.41 -38.92
CA ARG A 31 -22.52 -37.67 -39.50
C ARG A 31 -21.29 -38.18 -38.74
N ARG A 32 -21.41 -39.39 -38.17
CA ARG A 32 -20.28 -40.15 -37.60
C ARG A 32 -19.40 -40.68 -38.73
N LEU A 33 -18.10 -40.81 -38.48
CA LEU A 33 -17.26 -41.87 -39.04
C LEU A 33 -16.15 -42.21 -38.04
N LEU A 34 -15.62 -43.44 -38.10
CA LEU A 34 -14.65 -43.99 -37.16
C LEU A 34 -13.22 -43.87 -37.71
N GLY A 35 -12.23 -43.74 -36.83
CA GLY A 35 -10.82 -43.92 -37.19
C GLY A 35 -9.86 -43.42 -36.12
N GLY A 36 -8.91 -44.27 -35.70
CA GLY A 36 -7.76 -43.88 -34.88
C GLY A 36 -7.87 -44.16 -33.38
N PHE A 37 -7.51 -45.37 -32.96
CA PHE A 37 -6.95 -45.57 -31.61
C PHE A 37 -5.54 -44.98 -31.58
N ALA A 38 -5.44 -43.67 -31.38
CA ALA A 38 -4.18 -43.06 -31.02
C ALA A 38 -3.88 -43.45 -29.56
N THR A 39 -2.85 -44.28 -29.35
CA THR A 39 -2.31 -44.53 -28.02
C THR A 39 -1.76 -43.22 -27.47
N SER A 40 -2.49 -42.57 -26.57
CA SER A 40 -1.97 -41.45 -25.80
C SER A 40 -0.76 -41.93 -25.02
N ALA A 41 0.44 -41.59 -25.50
CA ALA A 41 1.62 -41.61 -24.66
C ALA A 41 1.30 -40.69 -23.48
N VAL A 42 1.26 -41.26 -22.27
CA VAL A 42 1.16 -40.46 -21.05
C VAL A 42 2.46 -39.66 -21.00
N GLN A 43 2.37 -38.38 -21.38
CA GLN A 43 3.31 -37.40 -20.89
C GLN A 43 3.17 -37.45 -19.38
N THR A 44 4.14 -38.09 -18.72
CA THR A 44 4.28 -37.94 -17.28
C THR A 44 4.46 -36.46 -17.04
N ASP A 45 3.46 -35.83 -16.42
CA ASP A 45 3.55 -34.42 -16.05
C ASP A 45 4.91 -34.17 -15.41
N GLU A 46 5.62 -33.15 -15.88
CA GLU A 46 6.77 -32.65 -15.13
C GLU A 46 6.24 -32.38 -13.72
N VAL A 47 6.78 -33.09 -12.72
CA VAL A 47 6.31 -32.98 -11.33
C VAL A 47 6.57 -31.54 -10.92
N ALA A 48 5.54 -30.71 -11.05
CA ALA A 48 5.65 -29.27 -11.00
C ALA A 48 6.29 -28.92 -9.67
N PHE A 49 7.54 -28.45 -9.72
CA PHE A 49 8.37 -28.30 -8.53
C PHE A 49 7.70 -27.27 -7.64
N VAL A 50 6.94 -27.76 -6.66
CA VAL A 50 6.17 -26.92 -5.72
C VAL A 50 7.22 -26.22 -4.88
N SER A 51 7.60 -25.01 -5.34
CA SER A 51 8.56 -24.16 -4.67
C SER A 51 8.07 -23.96 -3.26
N ASP A 52 8.75 -24.56 -2.28
CA ASP A 52 8.41 -24.42 -0.87
C ASP A 52 8.23 -22.92 -0.57
N PRO A 53 7.02 -22.49 -0.17
CA PRO A 53 6.78 -21.07 0.08
C PRO A 53 7.68 -20.50 1.16
N THR A 54 8.27 -21.34 2.02
CA THR A 54 9.25 -20.96 3.05
C THR A 54 10.61 -20.66 2.44
N ALA A 55 11.16 -21.55 1.61
CA ALA A 55 12.41 -21.35 0.87
C ALA A 55 12.33 -20.21 -0.17
N GLU A 56 11.18 -20.03 -0.84
CA GLU A 56 10.95 -18.87 -1.72
C GLU A 56 10.87 -17.58 -0.90
N ARG A 57 10.18 -17.59 0.24
CA ARG A 57 10.06 -16.45 1.16
C ARG A 57 11.39 -15.98 1.69
N GLU A 58 12.27 -16.87 2.13
CA GLU A 58 13.59 -16.44 2.62
C GLU A 58 14.46 -15.84 1.50
N GLN A 59 14.36 -16.35 0.25
CA GLN A 59 15.00 -15.71 -0.90
C GLN A 59 14.41 -14.34 -1.24
N VAL A 60 13.10 -14.15 -1.09
CA VAL A 60 12.43 -12.85 -1.26
C VAL A 60 12.86 -11.89 -0.14
N LEU A 61 12.88 -12.33 1.11
CA LEU A 61 13.32 -11.54 2.27
C LEU A 61 14.79 -11.13 2.15
N ALA A 62 15.68 -12.04 1.77
CA ALA A 62 17.10 -11.73 1.52
C ALA A 62 17.27 -10.63 0.46
N LYS A 63 16.45 -10.63 -0.60
CA LYS A 63 16.42 -9.57 -1.62
C LYS A 63 15.78 -8.27 -1.08
N MET A 64 14.72 -8.36 -0.28
CA MET A 64 14.07 -7.19 0.34
C MET A 64 14.99 -6.48 1.35
N ARG A 65 15.86 -7.21 2.06
CA ARG A 65 16.86 -6.62 2.99
C ARG A 65 17.83 -5.67 2.27
N ALA A 66 18.07 -5.84 0.97
CA ALA A 66 18.88 -4.92 0.17
C ALA A 66 18.27 -3.51 0.07
N PHE A 67 16.94 -3.36 0.23
CA PHE A 67 16.29 -2.05 0.30
C PHE A 67 16.74 -1.24 1.52
N ASN A 68 17.36 -1.84 2.53
CA ASN A 68 17.90 -1.08 3.67
C ASN A 68 19.09 -0.17 3.28
N GLY A 69 19.66 -0.31 2.08
CA GLY A 69 20.60 0.65 1.47
C GLY A 69 19.94 1.69 0.53
N GLU A 70 18.62 1.62 0.31
CA GLU A 70 17.89 2.47 -0.62
C GLU A 70 17.36 3.75 0.10
N PRO A 71 17.38 4.93 -0.55
CA PRO A 71 17.06 6.20 0.12
C PRO A 71 15.57 6.49 0.37
N TYR A 72 14.65 5.74 -0.25
CA TYR A 72 13.22 6.03 -0.29
C TYR A 72 12.32 4.88 0.18
N PHE A 73 12.83 3.66 0.31
CA PHE A 73 12.07 2.48 0.71
C PHE A 73 12.96 1.49 1.45
N GLN A 74 12.56 1.01 2.63
CA GLN A 74 13.33 0.04 3.42
C GLN A 74 12.43 -0.88 4.25
N ILE A 75 12.97 -2.01 4.70
CA ILE A 75 12.38 -2.75 5.82
C ILE A 75 12.69 -1.97 7.08
N ALA A 76 11.66 -1.46 7.75
CA ALA A 76 11.82 -0.78 9.03
C ALA A 76 11.88 -1.78 10.19
N ASP A 77 11.14 -2.89 10.09
CA ASP A 77 11.11 -3.93 11.11
C ASP A 77 10.67 -5.29 10.54
N GLU A 78 11.54 -6.30 10.55
CA GLU A 78 11.16 -7.66 10.13
C GLU A 78 10.25 -8.36 11.15
N LYS A 79 10.41 -8.10 12.46
CA LYS A 79 9.65 -8.75 13.53
C LYS A 79 8.19 -8.28 13.57
N LEU A 80 7.96 -7.00 13.31
CA LEU A 80 6.61 -6.43 13.21
C LEU A 80 6.02 -6.52 11.79
N GLY A 81 6.84 -6.85 10.78
CA GLY A 81 6.44 -6.84 9.38
C GLY A 81 6.15 -5.44 8.86
N LEU A 82 7.07 -4.49 9.09
CA LEU A 82 6.90 -3.08 8.71
C LEU A 82 7.86 -2.67 7.60
N LEU A 83 7.29 -2.14 6.53
CA LEU A 83 8.00 -1.45 5.45
C LEU A 83 7.76 0.05 5.60
N SER A 84 8.83 0.83 5.58
CA SER A 84 8.73 2.29 5.53
C SER A 84 9.04 2.75 4.10
N VAL A 85 8.22 3.68 3.60
CA VAL A 85 8.52 4.48 2.41
C VAL A 85 8.68 5.93 2.84
N PHE A 86 9.72 6.58 2.31
CA PHE A 86 10.01 8.00 2.49
C PHE A 86 8.88 8.85 1.93
N ASP A 87 8.70 10.03 2.52
CA ASP A 87 7.58 10.93 2.27
C ASP A 87 8.11 12.35 2.03
N ASP A 88 8.47 13.11 3.08
CA ASP A 88 9.21 14.38 2.97
C ASP A 88 10.30 14.54 4.05
N LEU A 89 11.06 15.64 3.98
CA LEU A 89 11.95 16.17 5.01
C LEU A 89 11.25 17.21 5.91
N LYS A 90 10.29 17.95 5.35
CA LYS A 90 9.62 19.09 5.96
C LYS A 90 8.18 18.74 6.25
N TYR A 91 7.79 18.88 7.52
CA TYR A 91 6.48 18.52 8.01
C TYR A 91 5.82 19.67 8.76
N ASP A 92 4.54 19.88 8.51
CA ASP A 92 3.63 20.68 9.34
C ASP A 92 2.59 19.78 10.06
N ARG A 93 1.63 20.38 10.75
CA ARG A 93 0.63 19.64 11.56
C ARG A 93 -0.58 19.16 10.75
N ALA A 94 -0.85 19.78 9.61
CA ALA A 94 -1.98 19.48 8.73
C ALA A 94 -1.70 18.26 7.83
N ASP A 95 -0.44 18.05 7.41
CA ASP A 95 0.02 16.96 6.53
C ASP A 95 -0.73 15.63 6.74
N VAL A 96 -1.29 15.07 5.67
CA VAL A 96 -2.09 13.85 5.74
C VAL A 96 -1.17 12.63 5.77
N GLU A 97 -1.13 11.94 6.89
CA GLU A 97 -0.35 10.71 7.15
C GLU A 97 -0.86 9.52 6.32
N MET A 98 -0.70 9.55 5.00
CA MET A 98 -1.23 8.56 4.07
C MET A 98 -0.26 8.30 2.92
N ILE A 99 -0.10 7.03 2.54
CA ILE A 99 0.71 6.61 1.38
C ILE A 99 0.20 7.28 0.10
N SER A 100 0.96 8.25 -0.41
CA SER A 100 0.63 8.98 -1.63
C SER A 100 0.66 8.08 -2.88
N PRO A 101 0.03 8.48 -4.00
CA PRO A 101 0.13 7.75 -5.27
C PRO A 101 1.57 7.58 -5.75
N ALA A 102 2.44 8.55 -5.46
CA ALA A 102 3.86 8.53 -5.84
C ALA A 102 4.66 7.53 -4.99
N MET A 103 4.49 7.55 -3.66
CA MET A 103 5.07 6.57 -2.73
C MET A 103 4.67 5.14 -3.10
N ARG A 104 3.36 4.94 -3.37
CA ARG A 104 2.82 3.67 -3.85
C ARG A 104 3.47 3.22 -5.17
N LYS A 105 3.56 4.11 -6.15
CA LYS A 105 4.18 3.81 -7.46
C LYS A 105 5.63 3.39 -7.30
N HIS A 106 6.41 4.11 -6.49
CA HIS A 106 7.80 3.77 -6.18
C HIS A 106 7.92 2.35 -5.60
N VAL A 107 7.13 2.03 -4.57
CA VAL A 107 7.17 0.72 -3.90
C VAL A 107 6.73 -0.42 -4.83
N VAL A 108 5.69 -0.22 -5.66
CA VAL A 108 5.29 -1.19 -6.69
C VAL A 108 6.42 -1.41 -7.70
N THR A 109 7.13 -0.36 -8.12
CA THR A 109 8.30 -0.46 -9.01
C THR A 109 9.48 -1.20 -8.36
N LYS A 110 9.67 -1.08 -7.04
CA LYS A 110 10.72 -1.82 -6.29
C LYS A 110 10.39 -3.29 -6.07
N LEU A 111 9.13 -3.60 -5.74
CA LEU A 111 8.70 -4.96 -5.39
C LEU A 111 8.31 -5.82 -6.61
N GLY A 112 7.92 -5.20 -7.74
CA GLY A 112 7.58 -5.90 -8.98
C GLY A 112 8.69 -6.84 -9.51
N PRO A 113 9.98 -6.41 -9.58
CA PRO A 113 11.10 -7.28 -9.93
C PRO A 113 11.37 -8.42 -8.94
N LEU A 114 10.87 -8.32 -7.71
CA LEU A 114 10.89 -9.40 -6.72
C LEU A 114 9.69 -10.35 -6.84
N GLY A 115 8.81 -10.17 -7.82
CA GLY A 115 7.67 -11.03 -8.12
C GLY A 115 6.32 -10.58 -7.54
N PHE A 116 6.28 -9.52 -6.72
CA PHE A 116 5.04 -9.01 -6.15
C PHE A 116 4.14 -8.39 -7.24
N ARG A 117 2.83 -8.65 -7.17
CA ARG A 117 1.83 -8.08 -8.08
C ARG A 117 0.74 -7.37 -7.29
N GLN A 118 0.27 -6.21 -7.77
CA GLN A 118 -0.85 -5.52 -7.14
C GLN A 118 -2.16 -6.24 -7.47
N ILE A 119 -2.78 -6.86 -6.46
CA ILE A 119 -4.06 -7.58 -6.61
C ILE A 119 -5.26 -6.72 -6.22
N SER A 120 -5.06 -5.63 -5.48
CA SER A 120 -6.14 -4.71 -5.08
C SER A 120 -5.63 -3.28 -4.84
N GLY A 121 -6.54 -2.36 -4.52
CA GLY A 121 -6.19 -1.01 -4.07
C GLY A 121 -5.43 -0.95 -2.73
N THR A 122 -5.27 -2.06 -2.01
CA THR A 122 -4.61 -2.14 -0.69
C THR A 122 -3.64 -3.31 -0.53
N VAL A 123 -3.47 -4.20 -1.52
CA VAL A 123 -2.61 -5.39 -1.37
C VAL A 123 -1.73 -5.63 -2.59
N LEU A 124 -0.44 -5.85 -2.34
CA LEU A 124 0.52 -6.48 -3.25
C LEU A 124 0.76 -7.91 -2.77
N GLU A 125 0.84 -8.88 -3.67
CA GLU A 125 0.96 -10.30 -3.33
C GLU A 125 2.11 -10.99 -4.09
N HIS A 126 2.88 -11.82 -3.39
CA HIS A 126 3.90 -12.72 -3.95
C HIS A 126 3.46 -14.17 -3.77
N VAL A 127 2.66 -14.67 -4.73
CA VAL A 127 1.97 -15.97 -4.66
C VAL A 127 2.91 -17.12 -4.28
N LYS A 128 4.09 -17.23 -4.92
CA LYS A 128 5.04 -18.33 -4.66
C LYS A 128 5.62 -18.38 -3.25
N ALA A 129 5.65 -17.24 -2.55
CA ALA A 129 6.21 -17.14 -1.19
C ALA A 129 5.09 -17.07 -0.12
N ASP A 130 3.83 -17.08 -0.55
CA ASP A 130 2.66 -16.75 0.27
C ASP A 130 2.87 -15.47 1.12
N MET A 131 3.34 -14.38 0.50
CA MET A 131 3.54 -13.09 1.17
C MET A 131 2.60 -12.03 0.63
N ARG A 132 2.08 -11.17 1.51
CA ARG A 132 1.37 -9.93 1.13
C ARG A 132 2.05 -8.70 1.71
N VAL A 133 2.08 -7.63 0.92
CA VAL A 133 2.31 -6.26 1.41
C VAL A 133 0.97 -5.54 1.40
N HIS A 134 0.42 -5.34 2.58
CA HIS A 134 -0.78 -4.55 2.82
C HIS A 134 -0.41 -3.06 2.81
N ILE A 135 -1.32 -2.24 2.31
CA ILE A 135 -1.23 -0.78 2.29
C ILE A 135 -2.49 -0.28 3.01
N PRO A 136 -2.44 -0.12 4.35
CA PRO A 136 -3.61 0.20 5.16
C PRO A 136 -4.26 1.53 4.77
N LYS A 137 -5.50 1.72 5.21
CA LYS A 137 -6.28 2.95 5.05
C LYS A 137 -6.80 3.41 6.40
N PHE A 138 -6.96 4.72 6.59
CA PHE A 138 -7.78 5.20 7.69
C PHE A 138 -9.24 4.82 7.46
N HIS A 139 -9.90 4.30 8.50
CA HIS A 139 -11.31 3.90 8.47
C HIS A 139 -12.25 5.04 8.91
N ALA A 140 -11.72 6.13 9.45
CA ALA A 140 -12.46 7.33 9.85
C ALA A 140 -11.61 8.59 9.65
N LEU A 141 -12.26 9.74 9.48
CA LEU A 141 -11.60 11.05 9.49
C LEU A 141 -11.05 11.33 10.91
N GLY A 142 -9.82 11.85 10.98
CA GLY A 142 -9.15 12.12 12.27
C GLY A 142 -8.62 10.89 13.01
N ALA A 143 -8.70 9.69 12.43
CA ALA A 143 -8.14 8.47 13.01
C ALA A 143 -6.64 8.59 13.31
N SER A 144 -6.19 7.93 14.38
CA SER A 144 -4.81 8.01 14.87
C SER A 144 -3.82 7.26 13.97
N SER A 145 -2.62 7.80 13.77
CA SER A 145 -1.51 7.08 13.11
C SER A 145 -1.03 5.85 13.90
N PHE A 146 -1.46 5.68 15.16
CA PHE A 146 -1.27 4.46 15.93
C PHE A 146 -2.26 3.34 15.53
N ASP A 147 -3.52 3.70 15.25
CA ASP A 147 -4.59 2.76 14.84
C ASP A 147 -4.47 2.25 13.39
N ILE A 148 -3.52 2.77 12.59
CA ILE A 148 -3.44 2.51 11.14
C ILE A 148 -3.38 1.01 10.77
N THR A 149 -2.75 0.18 11.60
CA THR A 149 -2.64 -1.27 11.41
C THR A 149 -3.81 -2.07 12.00
N ARG A 150 -4.60 -1.47 12.90
CA ARG A 150 -5.55 -2.15 13.80
C ARG A 150 -6.63 -2.99 13.11
N TYR A 151 -7.03 -2.59 11.90
CA TYR A 151 -8.05 -3.27 11.10
C TYR A 151 -7.48 -3.94 9.84
N THR A 152 -6.15 -4.05 9.74
CA THR A 152 -5.46 -4.79 8.68
C THR A 152 -5.20 -6.21 9.15
N ASP A 153 -5.93 -7.18 8.61
CA ASP A 153 -5.67 -8.61 8.85
C ASP A 153 -4.31 -9.00 8.24
N LYS A 154 -3.29 -9.09 9.10
CA LYS A 154 -1.88 -9.27 8.73
C LYS A 154 -1.33 -10.55 9.34
N ARG A 155 -1.01 -11.53 8.50
CA ARG A 155 -0.38 -12.78 8.91
C ARG A 155 1.07 -12.56 9.35
N ALA A 156 1.72 -13.58 9.92
CA ALA A 156 3.09 -13.48 10.42
C ALA A 156 4.10 -13.14 9.30
N GLN A 157 3.91 -13.73 8.11
CA GLN A 157 4.72 -13.55 6.90
C GLN A 157 4.33 -12.32 6.05
N ASP A 158 3.26 -11.62 6.40
CA ASP A 158 2.78 -10.43 5.67
C ASP A 158 3.37 -9.14 6.26
N TYR A 159 3.51 -8.12 5.43
CA TYR A 159 4.04 -6.81 5.79
C TYR A 159 3.00 -5.70 5.62
N CYS A 160 3.12 -4.61 6.38
CA CYS A 160 2.41 -3.36 6.16
C CYS A 160 3.37 -2.30 5.59
N LEU A 161 2.95 -1.63 4.52
CA LEU A 161 3.58 -0.42 4.00
C LEU A 161 2.99 0.81 4.70
N LEU A 162 3.85 1.55 5.40
CA LEU A 162 3.48 2.67 6.25
C LEU A 162 4.33 3.92 5.96
N THR A 163 3.79 5.11 6.28
CA THR A 163 4.56 6.36 6.31
C THR A 163 5.63 6.28 7.41
N PRO A 164 6.67 7.15 7.38
CA PRO A 164 7.69 7.15 8.41
C PRO A 164 7.12 7.39 9.82
N THR A 165 6.16 8.32 9.95
CA THR A 165 5.48 8.62 11.22
C THR A 165 4.62 7.45 11.70
N GLN A 166 3.86 6.80 10.81
CA GLN A 166 3.08 5.61 11.14
C GLN A 166 3.98 4.48 11.67
N VAL A 167 5.17 4.25 11.07
CA VAL A 167 6.15 3.28 11.58
C VAL A 167 6.64 3.67 12.99
N ALA A 168 6.94 4.95 13.24
CA ALA A 168 7.32 5.42 14.57
C ALA A 168 6.21 5.21 15.61
N CYS A 169 4.94 5.42 15.23
CA CYS A 169 3.79 5.07 16.08
C CYS A 169 3.76 3.58 16.44
N GLN A 170 4.00 2.69 15.47
CA GLN A 170 4.08 1.24 15.75
C GLN A 170 5.25 0.91 16.69
N PHE A 171 6.40 1.58 16.57
CA PHE A 171 7.54 1.36 17.48
C PHE A 171 7.22 1.73 18.93
N ILE A 172 6.56 2.87 19.16
CA ILE A 172 6.19 3.36 20.49
C ILE A 172 5.22 2.39 21.19
N ASP A 173 4.24 1.83 20.48
CA ASP A 173 3.27 0.91 21.10
C ASP A 173 3.82 -0.52 21.28
N HIS A 174 4.71 -1.01 20.41
CA HIS A 174 5.18 -2.40 20.46
C HIS A 174 6.46 -2.64 21.28
N TYR A 175 7.39 -1.68 21.34
CA TYR A 175 8.67 -1.84 22.04
C TYR A 175 8.68 -1.23 23.45
N VAL A 176 9.78 -1.41 24.19
CA VAL A 176 10.10 -0.61 25.39
C VAL A 176 10.66 0.75 24.99
N LEU A 177 10.75 1.71 25.92
CA LEU A 177 11.11 3.10 25.61
C LEU A 177 12.45 3.20 24.86
N ASP A 178 13.50 2.58 25.38
CA ASP A 178 14.85 2.71 24.84
C ASP A 178 14.99 2.06 23.45
N ASP A 179 14.38 0.87 23.27
CA ASP A 179 14.25 0.21 21.97
C ASP A 179 13.51 1.09 20.95
N ALA A 180 12.39 1.70 21.34
CA ALA A 180 11.60 2.57 20.49
C ALA A 180 12.38 3.84 20.11
N VAL A 181 13.08 4.45 21.07
CA VAL A 181 13.97 5.60 20.85
C VAL A 181 15.10 5.25 19.88
N GLN A 182 15.78 4.12 20.08
CA GLN A 182 16.86 3.68 19.18
C GLN A 182 16.36 3.40 17.76
N ARG A 183 15.21 2.72 17.62
CA ARG A 183 14.58 2.44 16.31
C ARG A 183 14.14 3.72 15.60
N ILE A 184 13.58 4.69 16.32
CA ILE A 184 13.21 6.00 15.76
C ILE A 184 14.47 6.81 15.41
N GLU A 185 15.52 6.81 16.23
CA GLU A 185 16.81 7.42 15.89
C GLU A 185 17.47 6.81 14.65
N ALA A 186 17.26 5.52 14.38
CA ALA A 186 17.71 4.87 13.14
C ALA A 186 16.83 5.25 11.94
N LEU A 187 15.51 5.35 12.14
CA LEU A 187 14.54 5.71 11.10
C LEU A 187 14.76 7.15 10.60
N VAL A 188 14.80 8.15 11.49
CA VAL A 188 14.87 9.58 11.12
C VAL A 188 16.15 9.99 10.40
N LYS A 189 17.20 9.15 10.43
CA LYS A 189 18.45 9.32 9.65
C LYS A 189 18.30 8.99 8.17
N LYS A 190 17.18 8.38 7.76
CA LYS A 190 16.85 8.05 6.36
C LYS A 190 15.48 8.59 5.96
N HIS A 191 14.47 8.33 6.79
CA HIS A 191 13.08 8.71 6.60
C HIS A 191 12.66 9.55 7.82
N PRO A 192 12.77 10.90 7.77
CA PRO A 192 12.25 11.79 8.80
C PRO A 192 10.77 11.54 9.08
N ILE A 193 10.29 11.90 10.27
CA ILE A 193 8.89 11.71 10.69
C ILE A 193 8.23 13.03 11.07
N ASN A 194 6.90 13.08 10.98
CA ASN A 194 6.12 14.22 11.43
C ASN A 194 6.00 14.24 12.96
N LEU A 195 7.01 14.80 13.62
CA LEU A 195 7.09 14.87 15.08
C LEU A 195 5.98 15.72 15.73
N LEU A 196 5.38 16.66 14.99
CA LEU A 196 4.26 17.46 15.49
C LEU A 196 2.99 16.60 15.54
N LYS A 197 2.66 15.95 14.42
CA LYS A 197 1.49 15.08 14.29
C LYS A 197 1.59 13.81 15.15
N LEU A 198 2.78 13.26 15.31
CA LEU A 198 3.02 12.17 16.27
C LEU A 198 2.70 12.61 17.70
N ALA A 199 3.12 13.81 18.10
CA ALA A 199 2.87 14.33 19.45
C ALA A 199 1.38 14.55 19.74
N ASP A 200 0.58 14.93 18.74
CA ASP A 200 -0.87 15.08 18.85
C ASP A 200 -1.58 13.77 19.17
N TYR A 201 -1.13 12.66 18.58
CA TYR A 201 -1.69 11.32 18.82
C TYR A 201 -1.13 10.61 20.07
N LEU A 202 -0.25 11.25 20.87
CA LEU A 202 0.25 10.68 22.12
C LEU A 202 -0.83 10.72 23.23
N GLU A 203 -1.67 9.69 23.27
CA GLU A 203 -2.60 9.37 24.37
C GLU A 203 -2.00 9.47 25.80
N GLY A 204 -2.87 9.46 26.82
CA GLY A 204 -2.46 9.47 28.24
C GLY A 204 -1.85 8.18 28.78
N LYS A 205 -1.73 7.11 27.97
CA LYS A 205 -1.24 5.79 28.41
C LYS A 205 0.25 5.82 28.80
N PRO A 206 0.73 4.95 29.72
CA PRO A 206 2.08 5.05 30.29
C PRO A 206 3.22 5.13 29.26
N LYS A 207 3.20 4.29 28.22
CA LYS A 207 4.20 4.33 27.13
C LYS A 207 4.25 5.70 26.42
N HIS A 208 3.09 6.27 26.12
CA HIS A 208 2.99 7.55 25.40
C HIS A 208 3.41 8.74 26.26
N ARG A 209 3.15 8.69 27.58
CA ARG A 209 3.70 9.68 28.51
C ARG A 209 5.23 9.58 28.59
N ALA A 210 5.78 8.38 28.76
CA ALA A 210 7.23 8.18 28.77
C ALA A 210 7.90 8.61 27.44
N PHE A 211 7.26 8.37 26.29
CA PHE A 211 7.78 8.82 25.00
C PHE A 211 7.70 10.35 24.79
N ARG A 212 6.73 11.03 25.40
CA ARG A 212 6.60 12.50 25.31
C ARG A 212 7.85 13.20 25.87
N GLU A 213 8.41 12.70 26.97
CA GLU A 213 9.59 13.28 27.63
C GLU A 213 10.85 13.24 26.74
N VAL A 214 11.00 12.20 25.91
CA VAL A 214 12.15 12.04 24.98
C VAL A 214 11.92 12.66 23.60
N LEU A 215 10.72 13.17 23.30
CA LEU A 215 10.37 13.69 21.97
C LEU A 215 11.24 14.90 21.57
N GLY A 216 11.67 15.72 22.54
CA GLY A 216 12.61 16.83 22.32
C GLY A 216 14.01 16.37 21.85
N HIS A 217 14.48 15.22 22.34
CA HIS A 217 15.74 14.60 21.91
C HIS A 217 15.63 14.06 20.49
N ILE A 218 14.55 13.36 20.15
CA ILE A 218 14.28 12.92 18.76
C ILE A 218 14.22 14.12 17.81
N LYS A 219 13.59 15.23 18.23
CA LYS A 219 13.53 16.48 17.44
C LYS A 219 14.90 17.10 17.20
N LEU A 220 15.86 16.96 18.12
CA LEU A 220 17.25 17.38 17.87
C LEU A 220 17.95 16.44 16.88
N LYS A 221 17.82 15.12 17.06
CA LYS A 221 18.43 14.10 16.19
C LYS A 221 17.95 14.19 14.74
N GLN A 222 16.64 14.32 14.53
CA GLN A 222 16.05 14.48 13.20
C GLN A 222 16.49 15.77 12.52
N ARG A 223 16.59 16.89 13.26
CA ARG A 223 17.04 18.17 12.71
C ARG A 223 18.46 18.06 12.15
N ILE A 224 19.39 17.56 12.96
CA ILE A 224 20.79 17.32 12.56
C ILE A 224 20.85 16.41 11.33
N ALA A 225 20.03 15.35 11.28
CA ALA A 225 19.97 14.46 10.13
C ALA A 225 19.47 15.17 8.87
N VAL A 226 18.37 15.94 8.94
CA VAL A 226 17.77 16.67 7.80
C VAL A 226 18.67 17.80 7.29
N GLU A 227 19.43 18.45 8.19
CA GLU A 227 20.43 19.47 7.85
C GLU A 227 21.72 18.87 7.26
N SER A 228 21.90 17.54 7.34
CA SER A 228 23.09 16.81 6.87
C SER A 228 22.85 15.96 5.63
N GLU A 229 23.94 15.56 4.96
CA GLU A 229 23.89 14.50 3.96
C GLU A 229 23.56 13.14 4.62
N PRO A 230 22.80 12.25 3.96
CA PRO A 230 22.28 12.33 2.60
C PRO A 230 20.83 12.87 2.52
N LEU A 231 20.35 13.60 3.54
CA LEU A 231 18.97 14.08 3.61
C LEU A 231 18.79 15.51 3.11
N CYS A 232 19.72 16.42 3.37
CA CYS A 232 19.58 17.85 3.02
C CYS A 232 19.40 18.13 1.51
N ARG A 233 19.68 17.14 0.66
CA ARG A 233 19.47 17.16 -0.80
C ARG A 233 18.34 16.24 -1.30
N ARG A 234 17.67 15.49 -0.40
CA ARG A 234 16.56 14.59 -0.74
C ARG A 234 15.32 15.41 -1.14
N ARG A 235 14.43 14.80 -1.91
CA ARG A 235 13.15 15.38 -2.34
C ARG A 235 12.01 14.41 -2.04
N SER A 236 10.79 14.91 -1.99
CA SER A 236 9.58 14.10 -2.04
C SER A 236 9.58 13.16 -3.25
N LEU A 237 8.81 12.08 -3.17
CA LEU A 237 8.63 11.14 -4.29
C LEU A 237 7.66 11.66 -5.37
N GLY A 238 6.96 12.76 -5.12
CA GLY A 238 6.03 13.44 -6.03
C GLY A 238 5.96 14.94 -5.75
#